data_AF-A0A9D4DIL4-F1
#
_entry.id   AF-A0A9D4DIL4-F1
#
_cell.length_a   1.000
_cell.length_b   1.000
_cell.length_c   1.000
_cell.angle_alpha   90.00
_cell.angle_beta   90.00
_cell.angle_gamma   90.00
#
_symmetry.space_group_name_H-M   'P 1'
#
loop_
_entity.id
_entity.type
_entity.pdbx_description
1 polymer ?
#
loop_
_entity_poly.entity_id
_entity_poly.type
_entity_poly.pdbx_seq_one_letter_code
_entity_poly.pdbx_strand_id
1 'polypeptide(L)'
;MELSTEELVEMRLEEIDRFDRAFRQLLHLNEHMSCLMEHFKRAKRCNNHVFVFSLHLKLRMLCGVRNMYRAYALQKCDHIEELRQALRGRSDVMEVL
;
A
#
# COMPACT_ATOMS: atom_id res chain seq x y z
N MET A 1 -3.62 15.71 -27.15
CA MET A 1 -2.92 14.58 -27.79
C MET A 1 -3.51 13.34 -27.14
N GLU A 2 -4.32 12.58 -27.85
CA GLU A 2 -4.91 11.35 -27.30
C GLU A 2 -3.81 10.29 -27.20
N LEU A 3 -3.60 9.72 -26.01
CA LEU A 3 -2.70 8.58 -25.83
C LEU A 3 -3.17 7.42 -26.71
N SER A 4 -2.26 6.62 -27.24
CA SER A 4 -2.54 5.37 -27.95
C SER A 4 -2.97 4.26 -26.98
N THR A 5 -3.55 3.16 -27.50
CA THR A 5 -3.92 2.00 -26.67
C THR A 5 -2.70 1.32 -26.05
N GLU A 6 -1.58 1.27 -26.78
CA GLU A 6 -0.31 0.70 -26.29
C GLU A 6 0.23 1.50 -25.09
N GLU A 7 0.25 2.83 -25.20
CA GLU A 7 0.66 3.72 -24.10
C GLU A 7 -0.23 3.56 -22.85
N LEU A 8 -1.54 3.37 -23.03
CA LEU A 8 -2.44 3.10 -21.89
C LEU A 8 -2.18 1.75 -21.21
N VAL A 9 -1.86 0.71 -21.99
CA VAL A 9 -1.50 -0.61 -21.44
C VAL A 9 -0.19 -0.51 -20.66
N GLU A 10 0.82 0.16 -21.21
CA GLU A 10 2.11 0.36 -20.54
C GLU A 10 1.94 1.13 -19.22
N MET A 11 1.22 2.26 -19.25
CA MET A 11 0.90 3.01 -18.05
C MET A 11 0.18 2.17 -16.98
N ARG A 12 -0.77 1.32 -17.40
CA ARG A 12 -1.48 0.44 -16.47
C ARG A 12 -0.55 -0.58 -15.83
N LEU A 13 0.38 -1.16 -16.59
CA LEU A 13 1.37 -2.11 -16.07
C LEU A 13 2.32 -1.43 -15.08
N GLU A 14 2.77 -0.21 -15.34
CA GLU A 14 3.58 0.56 -14.38
C GLU A 14 2.83 0.82 -13.06
N GLU A 15 1.56 1.20 -13.14
CA GLU A 15 0.76 1.47 -11.95
C GLU A 15 0.50 0.20 -11.14
N ILE A 16 0.34 -0.95 -11.79
CA ILE A 16 0.27 -2.27 -11.12
C ILE A 16 1.57 -2.58 -10.38
N ASP A 17 2.74 -2.40 -11.01
CA ASP A 17 4.02 -2.63 -10.32
C ASP A 17 4.20 -1.69 -9.11
N ARG A 18 3.81 -0.42 -9.24
CA ARG A 18 3.84 0.54 -8.12
C ARG A 18 2.88 0.13 -7.00
N PHE A 19 1.69 -0.33 -7.34
CA PHE A 19 0.72 -0.88 -6.39
C PHE A 19 1.30 -2.08 -5.66
N ASP A 20 1.85 -3.07 -6.36
CA ASP A 20 2.40 -4.29 -5.78
C ASP A 20 3.58 -4.01 -4.85
N ARG A 21 4.44 -3.06 -5.20
CA ARG A 21 5.52 -2.60 -4.30
C ARG A 21 4.95 -1.97 -3.03
N ALA A 22 3.98 -1.07 -3.16
CA ALA A 22 3.36 -0.42 -2.01
C ALA A 22 2.60 -1.41 -1.11
N PHE A 23 1.90 -2.37 -1.71
CA PHE A 23 1.16 -3.41 -0.99
C PHE A 23 2.10 -4.35 -0.24
N ARG A 24 3.23 -4.74 -0.84
CA ARG A 24 4.29 -5.50 -0.14
C ARG A 24 4.85 -4.74 1.06
N GLN A 25 5.11 -3.44 0.93
CA GLN A 25 5.56 -2.62 2.06
C GLN A 25 4.50 -2.55 3.16
N LEU A 26 3.22 -2.41 2.79
CA LEU A 26 2.10 -2.41 3.74
C LEU A 26 2.04 -3.72 4.54
N LEU A 27 2.19 -4.87 3.88
CA LEU A 27 2.22 -6.19 4.53
C LEU A 27 3.39 -6.30 5.50
N HIS A 28 4.60 -5.96 5.06
CA HIS A 28 5.79 -6.00 5.91
C HIS A 28 5.66 -5.10 7.15
N LEU A 29 5.10 -3.90 6.99
CA LEU A 29 4.85 -2.99 8.11
C LEU A 29 3.82 -3.55 9.10
N ASN A 30 2.79 -4.26 8.63
CA ASN A 30 1.80 -4.90 9.49
C ASN A 30 2.41 -6.02 10.35
N GLU A 31 3.28 -6.84 9.76
CA GLU A 31 4.02 -7.87 10.48
C GLU A 31 4.94 -7.26 11.54
N HIS A 32 5.72 -6.25 11.16
CA HIS A 32 6.62 -5.56 12.07
C HIS A 32 5.87 -4.86 13.22
N MET A 33 4.73 -4.21 12.92
CA MET A 33 3.87 -3.61 13.95
C MET A 33 3.30 -4.66 14.91
N SER A 34 2.95 -5.85 14.42
CA SER A 34 2.43 -6.93 15.26
C SER A 34 3.48 -7.40 16.27
N CYS A 35 4.70 -7.65 15.80
CA CYS A 35 5.84 -8.00 16.66
C CYS A 35 6.14 -6.89 17.69
N LEU A 36 6.19 -5.63 17.25
CA LEU A 36 6.46 -4.50 18.14
C LEU A 36 5.34 -4.31 19.19
N MET A 37 4.09 -4.60 18.84
CA MET A 37 2.95 -4.57 19.75
C MET A 37 3.06 -5.66 20.83
N GLU A 38 3.56 -6.86 20.50
CA GLU A 38 3.83 -7.91 21.49
C GLU A 38 4.93 -7.50 22.46
N HIS A 39 6.02 -6.92 21.97
CA HIS A 39 7.07 -6.35 22.82
C HIS A 39 6.53 -5.24 23.72
N PHE A 40 5.68 -4.36 23.19
CA PHE A 40 5.04 -3.29 23.97
C PHE A 40 4.16 -3.86 25.09
N LYS A 41 3.34 -4.86 24.78
CA LYS A 41 2.50 -5.55 25.78
C LYS A 41 3.36 -6.19 26.87
N ARG A 42 4.47 -6.83 26.51
CA ARG A 42 5.41 -7.42 27.48
C ARG A 42 6.08 -6.35 28.35
N ALA A 43 6.58 -5.28 27.75
CA ALA A 43 7.20 -4.15 28.45
C ALA A 43 6.27 -3.52 29.48
N LYS A 44 5.00 -3.34 29.10
CA LYS A 44 3.95 -2.80 29.98
C LYS A 44 3.67 -3.73 31.17
N ARG A 45 3.65 -5.06 30.95
CA ARG A 45 3.51 -6.05 32.03
C ARG A 45 4.70 -6.03 33.00
N CYS A 46 5.91 -5.81 32.49
CA CYS A 46 7.13 -5.75 33.31
C CYS A 46 7.38 -4.37 33.96
N ASN A 47 6.46 -3.41 33.83
CA ASN A 47 6.56 -2.05 34.38
C ASN A 47 7.83 -1.28 33.95
N ASN A 48 8.37 -1.56 32.77
CA ASN A 48 9.57 -0.89 32.25
C ASN A 48 9.17 0.38 31.48
N HIS A 49 8.97 1.49 32.21
CA HIS A 49 8.42 2.74 31.67
C HIS A 49 9.25 3.38 30.54
N VAL A 50 10.57 3.36 30.66
CA VAL A 50 11.47 3.92 29.62
C VAL A 50 11.31 3.15 28.32
N PHE A 51 11.28 1.81 28.40
CA PHE A 51 11.12 0.95 27.23
C PHE A 51 9.71 1.05 26.62
N VAL A 52 8.68 1.21 27.46
CA VAL A 52 7.29 1.44 27.02
C VAL A 52 7.18 2.72 26.19
N PHE A 53 7.79 3.82 26.62
CA PHE A 53 7.74 5.09 25.89
C PHE A 53 8.40 4.97 24.52
N SER A 54 9.61 4.39 24.45
CA SER A 54 10.32 4.19 23.19
C SER A 54 9.53 3.29 22.23
N LEU A 55 8.92 2.20 22.73
CA LEU A 55 8.08 1.32 21.93
C LEU A 55 6.80 2.00 21.45
N HIS A 56 6.19 2.85 22.29
CA HIS A 56 5.01 3.63 21.91
C HIS A 56 5.34 4.59 20.76
N LEU A 57 6.46 5.31 20.85
CA LEU A 57 6.89 6.23 19.80
C LEU A 57 7.16 5.49 18.48
N LYS A 58 7.86 4.34 18.54
CA LYS A 58 8.08 3.49 17.36
C LYS A 58 6.77 3.00 16.74
N LEU A 59 5.81 2.54 17.53
CA LEU A 59 4.48 2.13 17.05
C LEU A 59 3.74 3.28 16.36
N ARG A 60 3.81 4.50 16.90
CA ARG A 60 3.19 5.68 16.30
C ARG A 60 3.82 6.03 14.96
N MET A 61 5.14 6.01 14.86
CA MET A 61 5.86 6.27 13.60
C MET A 61 5.52 5.22 12.55
N LEU A 62 5.58 3.92 12.89
CA LEU A 62 5.22 2.83 11.97
C LEU A 62 3.76 2.91 11.51
N CYS A 63 2.84 3.30 12.40
CA CYS A 63 1.44 3.52 12.03
C CYS A 63 1.28 4.62 10.97
N GLY A 64 2.02 5.73 11.12
CA GLY A 64 2.04 6.81 10.13
C GLY A 64 2.55 6.34 8.77
N VAL A 65 3.69 5.65 8.74
CA VAL A 65 4.28 5.12 7.49
C VAL A 65 3.37 4.07 6.83
N ARG A 66 2.78 3.16 7.62
CA ARG A 66 1.80 2.17 7.14
C ARG A 66 0.59 2.87 6.51
N ASN A 67 0.06 3.90 7.16
CA ASN A 67 -1.08 4.65 6.63
C ASN A 67 -0.73 5.37 5.33
N MET A 68 0.50 5.88 5.19
CA MET A 68 1.00 6.47 3.95
C MET A 68 1.01 5.44 2.80
N TYR A 69 1.60 4.25 3.02
CA TYR A 69 1.58 3.19 2.01
C TYR A 69 0.17 2.70 1.67
N ARG A 70 -0.72 2.64 2.67
CA ARG A 70 -2.13 2.31 2.43
C ARG A 70 -2.82 3.34 1.54
N ALA A 71 -2.64 4.63 1.84
CA ALA A 71 -3.22 5.71 1.04
C ALA A 71 -2.68 5.71 -0.39
N TYR A 72 -1.36 5.51 -0.55
CA TYR A 72 -0.73 5.40 -1.85
C TYR A 72 -1.21 4.18 -2.65
N ALA A 73 -1.29 3.00 -2.02
CA ALA A 73 -1.82 1.80 -2.67
C ALA A 73 -3.29 1.98 -3.11
N LEU A 74 -4.11 2.64 -2.29
CA LEU A 74 -5.49 2.95 -2.67
C LEU A 74 -5.54 3.87 -3.90
N GLN A 75 -4.76 4.95 -3.89
CA GLN A 75 -4.65 5.86 -5.03
C GLN A 75 -4.22 5.14 -6.31
N LYS A 76 -3.26 4.20 -6.22
CA LYS A 76 -2.84 3.40 -7.37
C LYS A 76 -3.90 2.43 -7.84
N CYS A 77 -4.65 1.82 -6.92
CA CYS A 77 -5.78 0.97 -7.26
C CYS A 77 -6.85 1.74 -8.04
N ASP A 78 -7.18 2.95 -7.60
CA ASP A 78 -8.16 3.81 -8.28
C ASP A 78 -7.69 4.14 -9.70
N HIS A 79 -6.42 4.52 -9.87
CA HIS A 79 -5.86 4.85 -11.18
C HIS A 79 -5.77 3.64 -12.13
N ILE A 80 -5.48 2.44 -11.61
CA ILE A 80 -5.51 1.18 -12.39
C ILE A 80 -6.93 0.92 -12.91
N GLU A 81 -7.96 1.18 -12.11
CA GLU A 81 -9.36 1.00 -12.51
C GLU A 81 -9.80 2.06 -13.53
N GLU A 82 -9.36 3.31 -13.39
CA GLU A 82 -9.55 4.35 -14.41
C GLU A 82 -8.93 3.95 -15.76
N LEU A 83 -7.69 3.47 -15.75
CA LEU A 83 -7.01 2.99 -16.96
C LEU A 83 -7.69 1.75 -17.55
N ARG A 84 -8.19 0.85 -16.71
CA ARG A 84 -9.00 -0.30 -17.14
C ARG A 84 -10.28 0.14 -17.82
N GLN A 85 -10.98 1.15 -17.29
CA GLN A 85 -12.18 1.70 -17.91
C GLN A 85 -11.87 2.42 -19.23
N ALA A 86 -10.77 3.18 -19.29
CA ALA A 86 -10.32 3.84 -20.51
C ALA A 86 -9.97 2.83 -21.62
N LEU A 87 -9.31 1.72 -21.27
CA LEU A 87 -9.02 0.62 -22.21
C LEU A 87 -10.30 -0.05 -22.70
N ARG A 88 -11.28 -0.29 -21.81
CA ARG A 88 -12.59 -0.84 -22.18
C ARG A 88 -13.37 0.06 -23.12
N GLY A 89 -13.44 1.37 -22.85
CA GLY A 89 -14.15 2.33 -23.70
C GLY A 89 -13.52 2.52 -25.08
N ARG A 90 -12.25 2.14 -25.25
CA ARG A 90 -11.55 2.10 -26.55
C ARG A 90 -11.66 0.74 -27.24
N SER A 91 -12.07 -0.27 -26.49
CA SER A 91 -12.15 -1.66 -26.89
C SER A 91 -13.60 -2.14 -26.82
N ASP A 92 -14.47 -1.58 -27.66
CA ASP A 92 -15.70 -2.26 -28.12
C ASP A 92 -15.38 -3.48 -29.02
N VAL A 93 -14.10 -3.86 -29.15
CA VAL A 93 -13.64 -5.11 -29.75
C VAL A 93 -12.64 -5.78 -28.81
N MET A 94 -13.16 -6.47 -27.80
CA MET A 94 -12.75 -7.82 -27.38
C MET A 94 -13.30 -8.04 -25.97
N GLU A 95 -14.51 -8.61 -25.93
CA GLU A 95 -14.82 -9.59 -24.89
C GLU A 95 -13.69 -10.61 -24.79
N VAL A 96 -13.51 -11.14 -23.57
CA VAL A 96 -12.57 -12.20 -23.21
C VAL A 96 -11.16 -11.71 -22.88
N LEU A 97 -10.97 -11.26 -21.62
CA LEU A 97 -10.19 -11.95 -20.57
C LEU A 97 -10.30 -11.17 -19.24
#